data_AF-A0A351TNE7-F1
#
_entry.id   AF-A0A351TNE7-F1
#
_cell.length_a   1.000
_cell.length_b   1.000
_cell.length_c   1.000
_cell.angle_alpha   90.00
_cell.angle_beta   90.00
_cell.angle_gamma   90.00
#
_symmetry.space_group_name_H-M   'P 1'
#
loop_
_entity.id
_entity.type
_entity.pdbx_description
1 polymer ?
#
loop_
_entity_poly.entity_id
_entity_poly.type
_entity_poly.pdbx_seq_one_letter_code
_entity_poly.pdbx_strand_id
1 'polypeptide(L)'
;MRVRKTRQDQRNVYRYPVSVEDGCGGYRTVYTTVRPGEMGVTEVWIQDLHRMDDNEVTNNIKNGHPKLTPEQKAEKKEWEEAHPGEKYPIDWNLSLDYIAGDTDDGELDKSSVLAGASYDPFDEDVPDEVLKLREIAATKMTDRQRQAYRLIGLEGYSKTEAAKIMGVSVKVAKVHYDKAIECIKKYF
;
A
#
# COMPACT_ATOMS: atom_id res chain seq x y z
N MET A 1 15.20 -9.51 9.06
CA MET A 1 16.28 -8.54 8.82
C MET A 1 16.16 -7.45 9.86
N ARG A 2 17.26 -7.07 10.52
CA ARG A 2 17.22 -6.09 11.60
C ARG A 2 17.33 -4.68 11.04
N VAL A 3 16.41 -3.79 11.41
CA VAL A 3 16.39 -2.38 10.95
C VAL A 3 16.54 -1.37 12.07
N ARG A 4 16.56 -1.84 13.32
CA ARG A 4 16.74 -1.02 14.51
C ARG A 4 17.93 -1.50 15.32
N LYS A 5 18.74 -0.54 15.74
CA LYS A 5 19.89 -0.76 16.63
C LYS A 5 19.41 -1.14 18.03
N THR A 6 20.23 -1.89 18.76
CA THR A 6 19.99 -2.10 20.20
C THR A 6 19.99 -0.74 20.90
N ARG A 7 18.99 -0.49 21.76
CA ARG A 7 18.91 0.73 22.57
C ARG A 7 20.14 0.87 23.47
N GLN A 8 20.60 2.10 23.69
CA GLN A 8 21.85 2.37 24.42
C GLN A 8 21.85 1.78 25.84
N ASP A 9 20.70 1.81 26.53
CA ASP A 9 20.49 1.29 27.88
C ASP A 9 20.59 -0.24 27.98
N GLN A 10 20.54 -0.95 26.85
CA GLN A 10 20.61 -2.41 26.79
C GLN A 10 21.96 -2.92 26.23
N ARG A 11 22.94 -2.03 26.01
CA ARG A 11 24.24 -2.37 25.38
C ARG A 11 25.29 -2.93 26.33
N ASN A 12 25.01 -2.93 27.62
CA ASN A 12 25.85 -3.55 28.65
C ASN A 12 25.83 -5.08 28.60
N VAL A 13 24.86 -5.66 27.89
CA VAL A 13 24.65 -7.09 27.77
C VAL A 13 24.40 -7.42 26.30
N TYR A 14 24.84 -8.59 25.84
CA TYR A 14 24.51 -9.07 24.49
C TYR A 14 23.52 -10.24 24.57
N ARG A 15 22.48 -10.22 23.74
CA ARG A 15 21.49 -11.30 23.68
C ARG A 15 21.44 -11.81 22.25
N TYR A 16 21.60 -13.12 22.08
CA TYR A 16 21.51 -13.75 20.77
C TYR A 16 20.50 -14.90 20.77
N PRO A 17 19.72 -15.05 19.69
CA PRO A 17 18.79 -16.15 19.54
C PRO A 17 19.53 -17.46 19.27
N VAL A 18 19.09 -18.53 19.92
CA VAL A 18 19.53 -19.91 19.71
C VAL A 18 18.31 -20.76 19.41
N SER A 19 18.35 -21.48 18.31
CA SER A 19 17.30 -22.45 17.97
C SER A 19 17.51 -23.72 18.79
N VAL A 20 16.53 -24.07 19.62
CA VAL A 20 16.52 -25.27 20.45
C VAL A 20 15.37 -26.16 20.00
N GLU A 21 15.61 -27.46 19.89
CA GLU A 21 14.54 -28.41 19.53
C GLU A 21 13.45 -28.43 20.59
N ASP A 22 12.20 -28.33 20.15
CA ASP A 22 11.02 -28.19 21.01
C ASP A 22 10.40 -29.54 21.40
N GLY A 23 11.10 -30.65 21.11
CA GLY A 23 10.67 -32.02 21.41
C GLY A 23 9.51 -32.55 20.54
N CYS A 24 8.84 -31.69 19.78
CA CYS A 24 7.72 -32.03 18.88
C CYS A 24 8.09 -31.97 17.39
N GLY A 25 9.38 -32.04 17.05
CA GLY A 25 9.87 -31.95 15.67
C GLY A 25 9.98 -30.52 15.11
N GLY A 26 9.81 -29.50 15.94
CA GLY A 26 10.06 -28.09 15.61
C GLY A 26 11.22 -27.49 16.39
N TYR A 27 11.64 -26.28 16.01
CA TYR A 27 12.64 -25.48 16.72
C TYR A 27 11.95 -24.30 17.40
N ARG A 28 12.28 -24.03 18.66
CA ARG A 28 11.94 -22.80 19.37
C ARG A 28 13.16 -21.90 19.49
N THR A 29 12.94 -20.59 19.41
CA THR A 29 14.00 -19.61 19.60
C THR A 29 14.13 -19.28 21.09
N VAL A 30 15.31 -19.50 21.66
CA VAL A 30 15.65 -19.14 23.05
C VAL A 30 16.79 -18.13 23.03
N TYR A 31 16.69 -17.08 23.83
CA TYR A 31 17.73 -16.05 23.88
C TYR A 31 18.77 -16.37 24.95
N THR A 32 20.03 -16.55 24.52
CA THR A 32 21.16 -16.66 25.44
C THR A 32 21.71 -15.28 25.72
N THR A 33 21.99 -14.99 27.00
CA THR A 33 22.46 -13.69 27.47
C THR A 33 23.94 -13.78 27.83
N VAL A 34 24.75 -12.90 27.25
CA VAL A 34 26.19 -12.79 27.50
C VAL A 34 26.46 -11.55 28.33
N ARG A 35 27.08 -11.73 29.49
CA ARG A 35 27.47 -10.65 30.40
C ARG A 35 28.99 -10.49 30.46
N PRO A 36 29.49 -9.27 30.73
CA PRO A 36 30.92 -9.07 30.96
C PRO A 36 31.39 -9.90 32.17
N GLY A 37 32.55 -10.54 32.06
CA GLY A 37 33.16 -11.34 33.13
C GLY A 37 32.71 -12.81 33.18
N GLU A 38 31.66 -13.22 32.47
CA GLU A 38 31.29 -14.62 32.33
C GLU A 38 32.12 -15.29 31.23
N MET A 39 32.69 -16.47 31.51
CA MET A 39 33.50 -17.26 30.55
C MET A 39 34.62 -16.49 29.83
N GLY A 40 35.21 -15.47 30.48
CA GLY A 40 36.28 -14.66 29.92
C GLY A 40 35.83 -13.59 28.92
N VAL A 41 34.52 -13.34 28.80
CA VAL A 41 33.97 -12.28 27.94
C VAL A 41 34.32 -10.90 28.50
N THR A 42 34.95 -10.06 27.68
CA THR A 42 35.27 -8.68 28.04
C THR A 42 34.19 -7.71 27.58
N GLU A 43 34.13 -6.52 28.19
CA GLU A 43 33.19 -5.46 27.76
C GLU A 43 33.43 -5.04 26.30
N VAL A 44 34.68 -5.07 25.84
CA VAL A 44 35.07 -4.76 24.46
C VAL A 44 34.41 -5.73 23.48
N TRP A 45 34.33 -7.02 23.81
CA TRP A 45 33.64 -8.01 22.98
C TRP A 45 32.14 -7.74 22.85
N ILE A 46 31.47 -7.34 23.94
CA ILE A 46 30.04 -7.00 23.90
C ILE A 46 29.82 -5.75 23.02
N GLN A 47 30.69 -4.76 23.11
CA GLN A 47 30.65 -3.59 22.23
C GLN A 47 30.89 -3.96 20.76
N ASP A 48 31.86 -4.83 20.48
CA ASP A 48 32.16 -5.30 19.14
C ASP A 48 30.98 -6.07 18.52
N LEU A 49 30.28 -6.91 19.30
CA LEU A 49 29.09 -7.63 18.86
C LEU A 49 27.94 -6.68 18.49
N HIS A 50 27.65 -5.69 19.35
CA HIS A 50 26.66 -4.67 19.02
C HIS A 50 27.09 -3.83 17.81
N ARG A 51 28.39 -3.59 17.60
CA ARG A 51 28.90 -2.91 16.40
C ARG A 51 28.68 -3.72 15.13
N MET A 52 28.86 -5.05 15.18
CA MET A 52 28.59 -5.94 14.04
C MET A 52 27.10 -5.92 13.67
N ASP A 53 26.22 -6.06 14.67
CA ASP A 53 24.76 -5.97 14.46
C ASP A 53 24.35 -4.58 13.92
N ASP A 54 24.92 -3.50 14.47
CA ASP A 54 24.64 -2.14 14.02
C ASP A 54 25.10 -1.89 12.58
N ASN A 55 26.16 -2.57 12.13
CA ASN A 55 26.66 -2.49 10.76
C ASN A 55 25.68 -3.18 9.80
N GLU A 56 25.12 -4.33 10.18
CA GLU A 56 24.04 -4.98 9.43
C GLU A 56 22.83 -4.06 9.32
N VAL A 57 22.38 -3.48 10.45
CA VAL A 57 21.27 -2.51 10.48
C VAL A 57 21.57 -1.31 9.56
N THR A 58 22.80 -0.80 9.56
CA THR A 58 23.18 0.34 8.72
C THR A 58 23.15 -0.02 7.23
N ASN A 59 23.61 -1.21 6.85
CA ASN A 59 23.53 -1.71 5.49
C ASN A 59 22.08 -1.92 5.05
N ASN A 60 21.25 -2.48 5.92
CA ASN A 60 19.83 -2.69 5.66
C ASN A 60 19.10 -1.36 5.46
N ILE A 61 19.38 -0.34 6.28
CA ILE A 61 18.82 1.01 6.11
C ILE A 61 19.31 1.64 4.79
N LYS A 62 20.60 1.52 4.47
CA LYS A 62 21.14 2.06 3.21
C LYS A 62 20.53 1.39 1.98
N ASN A 63 20.29 0.09 2.07
CA ASN A 63 19.64 -0.72 1.05
C ASN A 63 18.11 -0.66 1.10
N GLY A 64 17.52 0.00 2.09
CA GLY A 64 16.08 0.21 2.21
C GLY A 64 15.63 1.64 1.91
N HIS A 65 16.55 2.59 2.08
CA HIS A 65 16.39 3.99 1.72
C HIS A 65 17.78 4.58 1.43
N PRO A 66 18.13 4.85 0.16
CA PRO A 66 19.34 5.59 -0.17
C PRO A 66 19.38 6.91 0.61
N LYS A 67 20.55 7.30 1.13
CA LYS A 67 20.66 8.62 1.79
C LYS A 67 20.44 9.70 0.73
N LEU A 68 19.37 10.47 0.88
CA LEU A 68 19.10 11.63 0.03
C LEU A 68 20.29 12.60 0.12
N THR A 69 20.79 13.01 -1.05
CA THR A 69 21.80 14.06 -1.14
C THR A 69 21.23 15.37 -0.60
N PRO A 70 22.08 16.35 -0.25
CA PRO A 70 21.61 17.67 0.19
C PRO A 70 20.66 18.33 -0.82
N GLU A 71 20.92 18.14 -2.12
CA GLU A 71 20.11 18.65 -3.23
C GLU A 71 18.73 17.98 -3.27
N GLN A 72 18.66 16.65 -3.18
CA GLN A 72 17.40 15.90 -3.17
C GLN A 72 16.54 16.23 -1.94
N LYS A 73 17.16 16.59 -0.81
CA LYS A 73 16.42 17.07 0.38
C LYS A 73 15.79 18.43 0.15
N ALA A 74 16.47 19.32 -0.58
CA ALA A 74 15.93 20.62 -0.93
C ALA A 74 14.77 20.47 -1.92
N GLU A 75 14.94 19.65 -2.96
CA GLU A 75 13.89 19.32 -3.94
C GLU A 75 12.65 18.69 -3.27
N LYS A 76 12.87 17.75 -2.34
CA LYS A 76 11.79 17.18 -1.53
C LYS A 76 11.01 18.25 -0.76
N LYS A 77 11.72 19.21 -0.15
CA LYS A 77 11.09 20.29 0.64
C LYS A 77 10.29 21.23 -0.27
N GLU A 78 10.84 21.61 -1.42
CA GLU A 78 10.15 22.45 -2.41
C GLU A 78 8.91 21.74 -2.97
N TRP A 79 8.99 20.44 -3.22
CA TRP A 79 7.86 19.64 -3.69
C TRP A 79 6.75 19.53 -2.63
N GLU A 80 7.10 19.28 -1.37
CA GLU A 80 6.15 19.22 -0.23
C GLU A 80 5.49 20.59 0.04
N GLU A 81 6.21 21.70 -0.18
CA GLU A 81 5.64 23.06 -0.12
C GLU A 81 4.67 23.34 -1.27
N ALA A 82 4.95 22.80 -2.46
CA ALA A 82 4.09 22.96 -3.64
C ALA A 82 2.85 22.06 -3.64
N HIS A 83 2.88 20.93 -2.93
CA HIS A 83 1.79 19.93 -2.85
C HIS A 83 1.33 19.72 -1.40
N PRO A 84 0.63 20.71 -0.80
CA PRO A 84 0.18 20.61 0.58
C PRO A 84 -0.81 19.44 0.75
N GLY A 85 -0.44 18.46 1.57
CA GLY A 85 -1.23 17.25 1.85
C GLY A 85 -0.70 15.98 1.19
N GLU A 86 0.17 16.12 0.19
CA GLU A 86 0.83 14.98 -0.45
C GLU A 86 2.23 14.75 0.14
N LYS A 87 2.65 13.49 0.20
CA LYS A 87 4.00 13.12 0.62
C LYS A 87 4.88 12.89 -0.60
N TYR A 88 6.08 13.44 -0.56
CA TYR A 88 7.07 13.24 -1.63
C TYR A 88 7.24 11.74 -1.91
N PRO A 89 7.10 11.28 -3.17
CA PRO A 89 7.24 9.88 -3.52
C PRO A 89 8.68 9.44 -3.22
N ILE A 90 8.81 8.48 -2.31
CA ILE A 90 10.09 7.90 -1.91
C ILE A 90 10.25 6.57 -2.64
N ASP A 91 11.35 6.42 -3.37
CA ASP A 91 11.73 5.15 -4.00
C ASP A 91 12.17 4.15 -2.91
N TRP A 92 11.25 3.25 -2.56
CA TRP A 92 11.54 2.09 -1.74
C TRP A 92 12.16 1.00 -2.60
N ASN A 93 13.33 0.52 -2.19
CA ASN A 93 13.99 -0.64 -2.79
C ASN A 93 13.77 -1.94 -1.99
N LEU A 94 12.90 -1.92 -0.97
CA LEU A 94 12.44 -3.08 -0.23
C LEU A 94 11.11 -3.59 -0.78
N SER A 95 10.89 -4.91 -0.74
CA SER A 95 9.64 -5.53 -1.17
C SER A 95 8.46 -5.18 -0.25
N LEU A 96 7.25 -5.16 -0.81
CA LEU A 96 6.00 -4.98 -0.06
C LEU A 96 5.85 -6.02 1.07
N ASP A 97 6.27 -7.26 0.84
CA ASP A 97 6.26 -8.33 1.85
C ASP A 97 7.18 -8.04 3.04
N TYR A 98 8.24 -7.26 2.87
CA TYR A 98 9.11 -6.85 3.97
C TYR A 98 8.50 -5.68 4.76
N ILE A 99 7.85 -4.76 4.05
CA ILE A 99 7.16 -3.60 4.62
C ILE A 99 5.96 -4.07 5.45
N ALA A 100 5.16 -4.99 4.91
CA ALA A 100 3.97 -5.57 5.54
C ALA A 100 4.26 -6.80 6.42
N GLY A 101 5.44 -7.40 6.28
CA GLY A 101 5.82 -8.63 7.00
C GLY A 101 5.99 -8.42 8.49
N ASP A 102 5.67 -9.45 9.25
CA ASP A 102 5.70 -9.48 10.71
C ASP A 102 7.16 -9.43 11.21
N THR A 103 7.69 -8.22 11.31
CA THR A 103 8.91 -7.98 12.09
C THR A 103 8.47 -7.95 13.54
N ASP A 104 8.84 -8.99 14.29
CA ASP A 104 8.63 -9.24 15.74
C ASP A 104 9.03 -8.08 16.68
N ASP A 105 9.48 -6.96 16.12
CA ASP A 105 9.70 -5.68 16.78
C ASP A 105 8.38 -4.87 16.80
N GLY A 106 7.38 -5.39 17.51
CA GLY A 106 5.97 -4.97 17.53
C GLY A 106 5.65 -3.52 17.91
N GLU A 107 6.00 -2.54 17.08
CA GLU A 107 5.72 -1.12 17.41
C GLU A 107 5.61 -0.16 16.22
N LEU A 108 5.23 -0.64 15.03
CA LEU A 108 4.81 0.25 13.94
C LEU A 108 3.46 -0.22 13.44
N ASP A 109 2.45 0.65 13.56
CA ASP A 109 1.17 0.47 12.90
C ASP A 109 1.38 0.61 11.38
N LYS A 110 1.66 -0.53 10.74
CA LYS A 110 1.85 -0.67 9.29
C LYS A 110 0.54 -0.50 8.52
N SER A 111 -0.60 -0.29 9.23
CA SER A 111 -1.88 0.05 8.63
C SER A 111 -1.77 1.25 7.69
N SER A 112 -0.93 2.24 8.01
CA SER A 112 -0.75 3.43 7.17
C SER A 112 -0.15 3.14 5.80
N VAL A 113 0.80 2.20 5.72
CA VAL A 113 1.41 1.81 4.44
C VAL A 113 0.49 0.87 3.66
N LEU A 114 -0.19 -0.04 4.36
CA LEU A 114 -1.22 -0.88 3.75
C LEU A 114 -2.42 -0.07 3.26
N ALA A 115 -2.83 0.99 3.97
CA ALA A 115 -3.90 1.91 3.56
C ALA A 115 -3.48 2.78 2.38
N GLY A 116 -2.23 3.26 2.36
CA GLY A 116 -1.72 3.99 1.19
C GLY A 116 -1.52 3.09 -0.04
N ALA A 117 -1.26 1.80 0.16
CA ALA A 117 -1.12 0.81 -0.92
C ALA A 117 -2.41 0.07 -1.25
N SER A 118 -3.47 0.21 -0.45
CA SER A 118 -4.76 -0.38 -0.75
C SER A 118 -5.37 0.41 -1.89
N TYR A 119 -5.24 -0.13 -3.08
CA TYR A 119 -6.09 0.26 -4.19
C TYR A 119 -7.51 -0.21 -3.85
N ASP A 120 -8.36 0.69 -3.38
CA ASP A 120 -9.79 0.45 -3.33
C ASP A 120 -10.37 0.85 -4.70
N PRO A 121 -10.82 -0.11 -5.54
CA PRO A 121 -11.44 0.18 -6.83
C PRO A 121 -12.74 1.00 -6.73
N PHE A 122 -13.23 1.24 -5.51
CA PHE A 122 -14.43 2.00 -5.18
C PHE A 122 -14.14 3.33 -4.49
N ASP A 123 -12.88 3.64 -4.16
CA ASP A 123 -12.42 4.89 -3.51
C ASP A 123 -11.93 5.92 -4.55
N GLU A 124 -12.57 5.92 -5.72
CA GLU A 124 -12.72 7.18 -6.44
C GLU A 124 -13.73 7.99 -5.62
N ASP A 125 -13.40 9.23 -5.25
CA ASP A 125 -14.31 10.26 -4.71
C ASP A 125 -15.44 10.53 -5.73
N VAL A 126 -16.30 9.53 -5.94
CA VAL A 126 -17.41 9.54 -6.87
C VAL A 126 -18.52 10.27 -6.14
N PRO A 127 -18.94 11.46 -6.61
CA PRO A 127 -19.98 12.23 -5.94
C PRO A 127 -21.24 11.37 -5.70
N ASP A 128 -21.93 11.56 -4.58
CA ASP A 128 -23.15 10.82 -4.20
C ASP A 128 -24.19 10.76 -5.34
N GLU A 129 -24.25 11.81 -6.15
CA GLU A 129 -25.09 11.94 -7.34
C GLU A 129 -24.77 10.86 -8.38
N VAL A 130 -23.49 10.59 -8.62
CA VAL A 130 -23.03 9.58 -9.58
C VAL A 130 -23.29 8.18 -9.04
N LEU A 131 -23.16 7.95 -7.73
CA LEU A 131 -23.53 6.68 -7.09
C LEU A 131 -25.04 6.41 -7.24
N LYS A 132 -25.88 7.42 -6.98
CA LYS A 132 -27.34 7.32 -7.17
C LYS A 132 -27.71 7.04 -8.62
N LEU A 133 -27.02 7.65 -9.59
CA LEU A 133 -27.19 7.34 -11.02
C LEU A 133 -26.81 5.89 -11.36
N ARG A 134 -25.68 5.40 -10.82
CA ARG A 134 -25.23 4.01 -11.00
C ARG A 134 -26.25 3.02 -10.42
N GLU A 135 -26.83 3.31 -9.27
CA GLU A 135 -27.89 2.50 -8.65
C GLU A 135 -29.17 2.45 -9.50
N ILE A 136 -29.63 3.60 -10.00
CA ILE A 136 -30.82 3.67 -10.88
C ILE A 136 -30.57 2.89 -12.17
N ALA A 137 -29.39 3.04 -12.77
CA ALA A 137 -29.00 2.31 -13.97
C ALA A 137 -28.91 0.79 -13.74
N ALA A 138 -28.49 0.37 -12.54
CA ALA A 138 -28.41 -1.04 -12.17
C ALA A 138 -29.79 -1.67 -11.90
N THR A 139 -30.67 -0.96 -11.20
CA THR A 139 -31.93 -1.52 -10.69
C THR A 139 -33.15 -1.29 -11.59
N LYS A 140 -33.20 -0.17 -12.32
CA LYS A 140 -34.41 0.26 -13.07
C LYS A 140 -34.26 0.18 -14.59
N MET A 141 -33.04 0.11 -15.13
CA MET A 141 -32.82 -0.02 -16.57
C MET A 141 -32.65 -1.48 -17.00
N THR A 142 -33.19 -1.79 -18.17
CA THR A 142 -32.89 -3.05 -18.87
C THR A 142 -31.49 -3.03 -19.48
N ASP A 143 -30.90 -4.20 -19.73
CA ASP A 143 -29.53 -4.30 -20.26
C ASP A 143 -29.33 -3.52 -21.57
N ARG A 144 -30.32 -3.53 -22.46
CA ARG A 144 -30.26 -2.76 -23.72
C ARG A 144 -30.34 -1.25 -23.51
N GLN A 145 -31.09 -0.78 -22.52
CA GLN A 145 -31.14 0.64 -22.16
C GLN A 145 -29.83 1.09 -21.53
N ARG A 146 -29.27 0.27 -20.63
CA ARG A 146 -27.98 0.52 -19.99
C ARG A 146 -26.84 0.56 -21.01
N GLN A 147 -26.85 -0.36 -21.97
CA GLN A 147 -25.87 -0.40 -23.05
C GLN A 147 -25.98 0.84 -23.96
N ALA A 148 -27.19 1.26 -24.33
CA ALA A 148 -27.39 2.48 -25.10
C ALA A 148 -26.95 3.75 -24.34
N TYR A 149 -27.23 3.81 -23.02
CA TYR A 149 -26.81 4.91 -22.16
C TYR A 149 -25.28 4.98 -22.03
N ARG A 150 -24.60 3.84 -21.88
CA ARG A 150 -23.13 3.79 -21.85
C ARG A 150 -22.52 4.27 -23.16
N LEU A 151 -22.93 3.70 -24.29
CA LEU A 151 -22.36 4.01 -25.61
C LEU A 151 -22.60 5.47 -26.02
N ILE A 152 -23.82 5.98 -25.84
CA ILE A 152 -24.20 7.30 -26.34
C ILE A 152 -23.94 8.39 -25.28
N GLY A 153 -24.25 8.12 -24.01
CA GLY A 153 -24.22 9.10 -22.93
C GLY A 153 -22.87 9.24 -22.24
N LEU A 154 -22.13 8.13 -22.03
CA LEU A 154 -20.84 8.14 -21.33
C LEU A 154 -19.66 8.16 -22.31
N GLU A 155 -19.70 7.29 -23.33
CA GLU A 155 -18.59 7.11 -24.28
C GLU A 155 -18.67 8.05 -25.50
N GLY A 156 -19.79 8.76 -25.68
CA GLY A 156 -19.96 9.79 -26.71
C GLY A 156 -20.06 9.28 -28.15
N TYR A 157 -20.31 7.99 -28.37
CA TYR A 157 -20.46 7.43 -29.72
C TYR A 157 -21.65 8.02 -30.46
N SER A 158 -21.52 8.14 -31.79
CA SER A 158 -22.65 8.53 -32.62
C SER A 158 -23.75 7.46 -32.56
N LYS A 159 -25.01 7.88 -32.70
CA LYS A 159 -26.18 6.96 -32.70
C LYS A 159 -26.06 5.86 -33.76
N THR A 160 -25.34 6.14 -34.84
CA THR A 160 -25.03 5.19 -35.92
C THR A 160 -23.99 4.14 -35.52
N GLU A 161 -22.97 4.53 -34.77
CA GLU A 161 -21.94 3.60 -34.27
C GLU A 161 -22.48 2.76 -33.11
N ALA A 162 -23.18 3.38 -32.17
CA ALA A 162 -23.84 2.68 -31.08
C ALA A 162 -24.83 1.62 -31.60
N ALA A 163 -25.60 1.94 -32.65
CA ALA A 163 -26.50 0.99 -33.29
C ALA A 163 -25.78 -0.22 -33.92
N LYS A 164 -24.62 0.01 -34.56
CA LYS A 164 -23.77 -1.07 -35.10
C LYS A 164 -23.23 -1.96 -33.99
N ILE A 165 -22.73 -1.37 -32.90
CA ILE A 165 -22.19 -2.10 -31.73
C ILE A 165 -23.28 -2.92 -31.03
N MET A 166 -24.48 -2.35 -30.89
CA MET A 166 -25.62 -3.05 -30.30
C MET A 166 -26.29 -4.07 -31.24
N GLY A 167 -25.93 -4.09 -32.53
CA GLY A 167 -26.58 -4.95 -33.53
C GLY A 167 -28.05 -4.61 -33.79
N VAL A 168 -28.47 -3.36 -33.59
CA VAL A 168 -29.86 -2.90 -33.77
C VAL A 168 -29.97 -1.77 -34.78
N SER A 169 -31.20 -1.45 -35.21
CA SER A 169 -31.41 -0.27 -36.06
C SER A 169 -31.19 1.03 -35.29
N VAL A 170 -30.78 2.09 -36.01
CA VAL A 170 -30.54 3.43 -35.42
C VAL A 170 -31.77 3.97 -34.67
N LYS A 171 -32.98 3.69 -35.19
CA LYS A 171 -34.24 4.06 -34.53
C LYS A 171 -34.39 3.37 -33.18
N VAL A 172 -34.07 2.08 -33.11
CA VAL A 172 -34.20 1.27 -31.88
C VAL A 172 -33.16 1.70 -30.83
N ALA A 173 -31.91 1.96 -31.24
CA ALA A 173 -30.88 2.50 -30.35
C ALA A 173 -31.31 3.84 -29.73
N LYS A 174 -31.90 4.75 -30.54
CA LYS A 174 -32.46 6.01 -30.06
C LYS A 174 -33.57 5.79 -29.03
N VAL A 175 -34.54 4.90 -29.31
CA VAL A 175 -35.64 4.62 -28.38
C VAL A 175 -35.13 4.06 -27.05
N HIS A 176 -34.14 3.18 -27.06
CA HIS A 176 -33.54 2.66 -25.83
C HIS A 176 -32.82 3.75 -25.03
N TYR A 177 -32.13 4.66 -25.71
CA TYR A 177 -31.49 5.82 -25.08
C TYR A 177 -32.51 6.80 -24.47
N ASP A 178 -33.55 7.17 -25.22
CA ASP A 178 -34.58 8.10 -24.75
C ASP A 178 -35.30 7.53 -23.51
N LYS A 179 -35.62 6.22 -23.51
CA LYS A 179 -36.19 5.53 -22.33
C LYS A 179 -35.22 5.46 -21.14
N ALA A 180 -33.92 5.37 -21.39
CA ALA A 180 -32.92 5.41 -20.32
C ALA A 180 -32.90 6.79 -19.64
N ILE A 181 -32.98 7.87 -20.43
CA ILE A 181 -33.08 9.24 -19.90
C ILE A 181 -34.37 9.46 -19.12
N GLU A 182 -35.52 9.00 -19.63
CA GLU A 182 -36.80 9.09 -18.89
C GLU A 182 -36.73 8.36 -17.56
N CYS A 183 -36.06 7.20 -17.52
CA CYS A 183 -35.86 6.45 -16.28
C CYS A 183 -35.02 7.26 -15.27
N ILE A 184 -33.90 7.86 -15.72
CA ILE A 184 -33.07 8.72 -14.86
C ILE A 184 -33.91 9.89 -14.33
N LYS A 185 -34.61 10.63 -15.20
CA LYS A 185 -35.44 11.78 -14.81
C LYS A 185 -36.55 11.45 -13.81
N LYS A 186 -37.00 10.19 -13.76
CA LYS A 186 -38.07 9.76 -12.87
C LYS A 186 -37.56 9.43 -11.46
N TYR A 187 -36.34 8.94 -11.33
CA TYR A 187 -35.81 8.38 -10.08
C TYR A 187 -34.62 9.16 -9.50
N PHE A 188 -34.04 10.09 -10.27
CA PHE A 188 -32.99 10.98 -9.80
C PHE A 188 -33.58 12.23 -9.17
#